data_AF-A0A928CKP9-F1
#
_entry.id   AF-A0A928CKP9-F1
#
_cell.length_a   1.000
_cell.length_b   1.000
_cell.length_c   1.000
_cell.angle_alpha   90.00
_cell.angle_beta   90.00
_cell.angle_gamma   90.00
#
_symmetry.space_group_name_H-M   'P 1'
#
loop_
_entity.id
_entity.type
_entity.pdbx_description
1 polymer ?
#
loop_
_entity_poly.entity_id
_entity_poly.type
_entity_poly.pdbx_seq_one_letter_code
_entity_poly.pdbx_strand_id
1 'polypeptide(L)'
;MKNKIKYALLALLLLLPGFFTPKVQAFEPVTMMLLAPVALKVYEAAEPRLVRGAQYGGKKLVEMGVNVFEVLYLPLGVVETTLGAPFGFMGSGFNHIGKGALAPFKLVLNTLALPFCFFGVDI
;
A
#
# COMPACT_ATOMS: atom_id res chain seq x y z
N MET A 1 25.50 6.64 -9.94
CA MET A 1 24.53 7.05 -8.89
C MET A 1 23.19 6.32 -8.96
N LYS A 2 22.55 6.16 -10.13
CA LYS A 2 21.23 5.50 -10.28
C LYS A 2 21.13 4.10 -9.65
N ASN A 3 22.16 3.25 -9.76
CA ASN A 3 22.11 1.89 -9.21
C ASN A 3 22.19 1.85 -7.67
N LYS A 4 22.95 2.75 -7.03
CA LYS A 4 23.03 2.82 -5.56
C LYS A 4 21.70 3.23 -4.93
N ILE A 5 20.95 4.10 -5.60
CA ILE A 5 19.60 4.53 -5.18
C ILE A 5 18.61 3.36 -5.29
N LYS A 6 18.69 2.53 -6.34
CA LYS A 6 17.84 1.34 -6.49
C LYS A 6 18.07 0.33 -5.36
N TYR A 7 19.33 0.05 -5.01
CA TYR A 7 19.66 -0.86 -3.90
C TYR A 7 19.26 -0.29 -2.54
N ALA A 8 19.40 1.02 -2.33
CA ALA A 8 18.93 1.69 -1.11
C ALA A 8 17.41 1.64 -0.96
N LEU A 9 16.66 1.81 -2.07
CA LEU A 9 15.20 1.71 -2.08
C LEU A 9 14.73 0.27 -1.78
N LEU A 10 15.40 -0.73 -2.37
CA LEU A 10 15.15 -2.15 -2.11
C LEU A 10 15.45 -2.53 -0.66
N ALA A 11 16.55 -2.03 -0.10
CA ALA A 11 16.91 -2.25 1.31
C ALA A 11 15.89 -1.58 2.26
N LEU A 12 15.41 -0.39 1.93
CA LEU A 12 14.39 0.30 2.72
C LEU A 12 13.05 -0.43 2.69
N LEU A 13 12.64 -0.97 1.53
CA LEU A 13 11.42 -1.77 1.37
C LEU A 13 11.45 -3.07 2.20
N LEU A 14 12.63 -3.70 2.30
CA LEU A 14 12.85 -4.93 3.06
C LEU A 14 12.87 -4.71 4.59
N LEU A 15 13.20 -3.51 5.06
CA LEU A 15 13.35 -3.19 6.48
C LEU A 15 12.03 -2.70 7.13
N LEU A 16 11.10 -2.14 6.35
CA LEU A 16 9.82 -1.63 6.85
C LEU A 16 8.92 -2.67 7.58
N PRO A 17 8.80 -3.95 7.16
CA PRO A 17 7.92 -4.89 7.85
C PRO A 17 8.44 -5.34 9.24
N GLY A 18 9.71 -5.11 9.56
CA GLY A 18 10.29 -5.52 10.85
C GLY A 18 9.88 -4.64 12.04
N PHE A 19 9.43 -3.42 11.79
CA PHE A 19 9.15 -2.43 12.85
C PHE A 19 7.79 -2.63 13.54
N PHE A 20 6.83 -3.29 12.88
CA PHE A 20 5.50 -3.58 13.40
C PHE A 20 5.32 -5.08 13.67
N THR A 21 6.27 -5.69 14.36
CA THR A 21 6.06 -7.05 14.88
C THR A 21 5.25 -6.96 16.18
N PRO A 22 3.98 -7.39 16.21
CA PRO A 22 3.30 -7.56 17.48
C PRO A 22 4.15 -8.51 18.35
N LYS A 23 4.35 -8.19 19.63
CA LYS A 23 4.97 -9.11 20.59
C LYS A 23 4.06 -10.34 20.70
N VAL A 24 4.31 -11.33 19.85
CA VAL A 24 3.61 -12.62 19.91
C VAL A 24 4.17 -13.36 21.11
N GLN A 25 3.36 -13.53 22.15
CA GLN A 25 3.67 -14.52 23.19
C GLN A 25 3.72 -15.87 22.49
N ALA A 26 4.92 -16.46 22.40
CA ALA A 26 5.07 -17.77 21.81
C ALA A 26 4.23 -18.76 22.62
N PHE A 27 3.25 -19.37 21.96
CA PHE A 27 2.58 -20.52 22.54
C PHE A 27 3.62 -21.60 22.81
N GLU A 28 3.55 -22.22 23.99
CA GLU A 28 4.29 -23.43 24.30
C GLU A 28 4.12 -24.43 23.12
N PRO A 29 5.20 -25.07 22.64
CA PRO A 29 5.15 -25.94 21.46
C PRO A 29 4.09 -27.04 21.57
N VAL A 30 3.84 -27.52 22.80
CA VAL A 30 2.76 -28.47 23.11
C VAL A 30 1.38 -27.90 22.82
N THR A 31 1.13 -26.65 23.20
CA THR A 31 -0.15 -25.95 22.94
C THR A 31 -0.35 -25.69 21.46
N MET A 32 0.71 -25.33 20.73
CA MET A 32 0.66 -25.20 19.27
C MET A 32 0.32 -26.52 18.59
N MET A 33 0.88 -27.64 19.08
CA MET A 33 0.59 -28.98 18.55
C MET A 33 -0.87 -29.40 18.77
N LEU A 34 -1.43 -29.06 19.93
CA LEU A 34 -2.82 -29.35 20.29
C LEU A 34 -3.83 -28.51 19.50
N LEU A 35 -3.49 -27.24 19.25
CA LEU A 35 -4.33 -26.31 18.50
C LEU A 35 -4.15 -26.43 16.98
N ALA A 36 -3.00 -26.92 16.49
CA ALA A 36 -2.72 -27.11 15.07
C ALA A 36 -3.85 -27.80 14.28
N PRO A 37 -4.42 -28.94 14.72
CA PRO A 37 -5.50 -29.59 13.97
C PRO A 37 -6.79 -28.77 13.95
N VAL A 38 -7.08 -28.03 15.02
CA VAL A 38 -8.27 -27.15 15.08
C VAL A 38 -8.06 -25.93 14.17
N ALA A 39 -6.86 -25.35 14.19
CA ALA A 39 -6.47 -24.24 13.34
C ALA A 39 -6.53 -24.61 11.85
N LEU A 40 -6.08 -25.81 11.48
CA LEU A 40 -6.14 -26.31 10.09
C LEU A 40 -7.59 -26.47 9.61
N LYS A 41 -8.51 -26.99 10.44
CA LYS A 41 -9.93 -27.10 10.07
C LYS A 41 -10.60 -25.75 9.87
N VAL A 42 -10.28 -24.78 10.73
CA VAL A 42 -10.79 -23.41 10.60
C VAL A 42 -10.18 -22.73 9.36
N TYR A 43 -8.91 -23.01 9.08
CA TYR A 43 -8.22 -22.53 7.88
C TYR A 43 -8.87 -23.07 6.61
N GLU A 44 -9.12 -24.37 6.49
CA GLU A 44 -9.78 -24.96 5.31
C GLU A 44 -11.18 -24.36 5.08
N ALA A 45 -11.93 -24.09 6.14
CA ALA A 45 -13.23 -23.42 6.04
C ALA A 45 -13.12 -21.93 5.64
N ALA A 46 -12.01 -21.27 5.99
CA ALA A 46 -11.77 -19.86 5.72
C ALA A 46 -10.92 -19.59 4.46
N GLU A 47 -10.27 -20.62 3.90
CA GLU A 47 -9.34 -20.57 2.77
C GLU A 47 -9.88 -19.73 1.60
N PRO A 48 -11.12 -19.94 1.09
CA PRO A 48 -11.61 -19.14 -0.04
C PRO A 48 -11.75 -17.65 0.30
N ARG A 49 -12.02 -17.30 1.56
CA ARG A 49 -12.09 -15.90 2.01
C ARG A 49 -10.70 -15.30 2.19
N LEU A 50 -9.73 -16.08 2.68
CA LEU A 50 -8.35 -15.64 2.81
C LEU A 50 -7.71 -15.37 1.45
N VAL A 51 -7.93 -16.25 0.47
CA VAL A 51 -7.42 -16.07 -0.90
C VAL A 51 -8.03 -14.83 -1.55
N ARG A 52 -9.36 -14.64 -1.44
CA ARG A 52 -10.04 -13.44 -1.95
C ARG A 52 -9.59 -12.18 -1.23
N GLY A 53 -9.47 -12.23 0.10
CA GLY A 53 -8.97 -11.14 0.92
C GLY A 53 -7.55 -10.72 0.55
N ALA A 54 -6.67 -11.69 0.30
CA ALA A 54 -5.31 -11.42 -0.17
C ALA A 54 -5.28 -10.83 -1.57
N GLN A 55 -6.12 -11.30 -2.49
CA GLN A 55 -6.21 -10.77 -3.86
C GLN A 55 -6.76 -9.33 -3.89
N TYR A 56 -7.91 -9.09 -3.27
CA TYR A 56 -8.55 -7.77 -3.26
C TYR A 56 -7.78 -6.78 -2.39
N GLY A 57 -7.35 -7.20 -1.19
CA GLY A 57 -6.51 -6.39 -0.31
C GLY A 57 -5.16 -6.06 -0.96
N GLY A 58 -4.53 -7.03 -1.62
CA GLY A 58 -3.29 -6.83 -2.36
C GLY A 58 -3.44 -5.82 -3.51
N LYS A 59 -4.51 -5.94 -4.31
CA LYS A 59 -4.82 -4.97 -5.38
C LYS A 59 -5.01 -3.56 -4.82
N LYS A 60 -5.74 -3.42 -3.70
CA LYS A 60 -5.99 -2.11 -3.07
C LYS A 60 -4.73 -1.51 -2.44
N LEU A 61 -3.84 -2.33 -1.89
CA LEU A 61 -2.52 -1.88 -1.41
C LEU A 61 -1.65 -1.31 -2.54
N VAL A 62 -1.67 -1.94 -3.72
CA VAL A 62 -0.96 -1.42 -4.90
C VAL A 62 -1.56 -0.09 -5.34
N GLU A 63 -2.89 0.03 -5.39
CA GLU A 63 -3.59 1.27 -5.74
C GLU A 63 -3.29 2.40 -4.74
N MET A 64 -3.26 2.09 -3.44
CA MET A 64 -2.82 3.04 -2.41
C MET A 64 -1.38 3.48 -2.59
N GLY A 65 -0.48 2.56 -2.95
CA GLY A 65 0.91 2.89 -3.28
C GLY A 65 1.00 3.91 -4.42
N VAL A 66 0.20 3.73 -5.47
CA VAL A 66 0.10 4.69 -6.59
C VAL A 66 -0.41 6.05 -6.09
N ASN A 67 -1.45 6.08 -5.26
CA ASN A 67 -2.00 7.32 -4.71
C ASN A 67 -0.95 8.10 -3.89
N VAL A 68 -0.06 7.42 -3.15
CA VAL A 68 1.05 8.09 -2.44
C VAL A 68 2.00 8.80 -3.41
N PHE A 69 2.31 8.16 -4.55
CA PHE A 69 3.12 8.82 -5.59
C PHE A 69 2.36 9.97 -6.26
N GLU A 70 1.03 9.87 -6.40
CA GLU A 70 0.23 10.96 -6.97
C GLU A 70 0.25 12.22 -6.09
N VAL A 71 0.37 12.10 -4.76
CA VAL A 71 0.54 13.26 -3.84
C VAL A 71 1.80 14.06 -4.20
N LEU A 72 2.84 13.39 -4.70
CA LEU A 72 4.09 14.05 -5.13
C LEU A 72 3.93 14.83 -6.44
N TYR A 73 2.84 14.66 -7.18
CA TYR A 73 2.54 15.50 -8.35
C TYR A 73 2.20 16.94 -7.99
N LEU A 74 1.77 17.21 -6.76
CA LEU A 74 1.43 18.56 -6.33
C LEU A 74 2.66 19.50 -6.33
N PRO A 75 3.77 19.18 -5.63
CA PRO A 75 4.98 20.00 -5.72
C PRO A 75 5.61 19.97 -7.12
N LEU A 76 5.53 18.84 -7.83
CA LEU A 76 5.99 18.73 -9.23
C LEU A 76 5.24 19.71 -10.14
N GLY A 77 3.91 19.77 -10.03
CA GLY A 77 3.07 20.68 -10.81
C GLY A 77 3.29 22.15 -10.48
N VAL A 78 3.59 22.49 -9.21
CA VAL A 78 3.99 23.85 -8.82
C VAL A 78 5.32 24.23 -9.47
N VAL A 79 6.29 23.32 -9.55
CA VAL A 79 7.57 23.55 -10.23
C VAL A 79 7.38 23.69 -11.74
N GLU A 80 6.55 22.86 -12.36
CA GLU A 80 6.25 22.94 -13.79
C GLU A 80 5.48 24.21 -14.18
N THR A 81 4.58 24.69 -13.32
CA THR A 81 3.85 25.95 -13.54
C THR A 81 4.68 27.20 -13.25
N THR A 82 5.70 27.12 -12.41
CA THR A 82 6.57 28.28 -12.07
C THR A 82 7.83 28.35 -12.93
N LEU A 83 8.59 27.25 -13.01
CA LEU A 83 9.85 27.16 -13.77
C LEU A 83 9.66 26.60 -15.18
N GLY A 84 8.62 25.79 -15.41
CA GLY A 84 8.28 25.23 -16.73
C GLY A 84 7.36 26.12 -17.59
N ALA A 85 6.80 27.19 -17.02
CA ALA A 85 6.02 28.20 -17.74
C ALA A 85 6.73 28.80 -18.98
N PRO A 86 8.01 29.22 -18.91
CA PRO A 86 8.71 29.75 -20.09
C PRO A 86 8.96 28.71 -21.19
N PHE A 87 8.78 27.41 -20.90
CA PHE A 87 8.96 26.30 -21.84
C PHE A 87 7.63 25.69 -22.33
N GLY A 88 6.48 26.30 -21.99
CA GLY A 88 5.16 25.83 -22.44
C GLY A 88 4.54 24.70 -21.61
N PHE A 89 5.13 24.33 -20.47
CA PHE A 89 4.63 23.25 -19.58
C PHE A 89 3.56 23.71 -18.58
N MET A 90 2.99 24.90 -18.77
CA MET A 90 2.02 25.47 -17.83
C MET A 90 0.72 24.65 -17.78
N GLY A 91 0.24 24.16 -18.93
CA GLY A 91 -0.96 23.33 -19.02
C GLY A 91 -0.82 21.94 -18.38
N SER A 92 0.35 21.30 -18.52
CA SER A 92 0.64 20.03 -17.85
C SER A 92 0.80 20.22 -16.34
N GLY A 93 1.40 21.32 -15.91
CA GLY A 93 1.59 21.65 -14.50
C GLY A 93 0.27 21.82 -13.73
N PHE A 94 -0.74 22.49 -14.31
CA PHE A 94 -2.07 22.59 -13.68
C PHE A 94 -2.75 21.23 -13.53
N ASN A 95 -2.60 20.34 -14.51
CA ASN A 95 -3.16 18.98 -14.44
C ASN A 95 -2.48 18.15 -13.34
N HIS A 96 -1.16 18.32 -13.16
CA HIS A 96 -0.40 17.69 -12.07
C HIS A 96 -0.77 18.25 -10.69
N ILE A 97 -1.03 19.55 -10.57
CA ILE A 97 -1.55 20.16 -9.33
C ILE A 97 -2.92 19.59 -8.99
N GLY A 98 -3.85 19.53 -9.96
CA GLY A 98 -5.19 18.98 -9.74
C GLY A 98 -5.17 17.51 -9.29
N LYS A 99 -4.35 16.68 -9.95
CA LYS A 99 -4.16 15.28 -9.57
C LYS A 99 -3.54 15.15 -8.18
N GLY A 100 -2.50 15.92 -7.88
CA GLY A 100 -1.86 15.91 -6.57
C GLY A 100 -2.75 16.40 -5.42
N ALA A 101 -3.71 17.29 -5.70
CA ALA A 101 -4.66 17.78 -4.69
C ALA A 101 -5.75 16.76 -4.37
N LEU A 102 -6.16 15.95 -5.35
CA LEU A 102 -7.16 14.90 -5.19
C LEU A 102 -6.59 13.57 -4.69
N ALA A 103 -5.30 13.32 -4.92
CA ALA A 103 -4.56 12.15 -4.45
C ALA A 103 -4.70 11.84 -2.94
N PRO A 104 -4.57 12.80 -2.00
CA PRO A 104 -4.71 12.52 -0.57
C PRO A 104 -6.13 12.06 -0.20
N PHE A 105 -7.16 12.58 -0.86
CA PHE A 105 -8.55 12.14 -0.63
C PHE A 105 -8.77 10.71 -1.12
N LYS A 106 -8.27 10.38 -2.31
CA LYS A 106 -8.30 9.00 -2.83
C LYS A 106 -7.52 8.03 -1.93
N LEU A 107 -6.39 8.48 -1.38
CA LEU A 107 -5.62 7.69 -0.42
C LEU A 107 -6.45 7.36 0.84
N VAL A 108 -7.11 8.35 1.44
CA VAL A 108 -7.95 8.15 2.63
C VAL A 108 -9.11 7.20 2.35
N LEU A 109 -9.80 7.36 1.22
CA LEU A 109 -10.90 6.48 0.82
C LEU A 109 -10.43 5.04 0.61
N ASN A 110 -9.30 4.86 -0.09
CA ASN A 110 -8.74 3.52 -0.30
C ASN A 110 -8.22 2.90 1.01
N THR A 111 -7.74 3.71 1.96
CA THR A 111 -7.32 3.24 3.30
C THR A 111 -8.53 2.76 4.13
N LEU A 112 -9.65 3.50 4.07
CA LEU A 112 -10.91 3.11 4.71
C LEU A 112 -11.52 1.85 4.08
N ALA A 113 -11.35 1.66 2.78
CA ALA A 113 -11.83 0.48 2.04
C ALA A 113 -10.98 -0.78 2.28
N LEU A 114 -9.69 -0.61 2.63
CA LEU A 114 -8.72 -1.69 2.86
C LEU A 114 -9.20 -2.84 3.77
N PRO A 115 -9.79 -2.60 4.97
CA PRO A 115 -10.30 -3.68 5.81
C PRO A 115 -11.41 -4.49 5.12
N PHE A 116 -12.29 -3.83 4.36
CA PHE A 116 -13.37 -4.51 3.63
C PHE A 116 -12.83 -5.39 2.49
N CYS A 117 -11.76 -4.93 1.81
CA CYS A 117 -11.05 -5.73 0.82
C CYS A 117 -10.42 -6.99 1.44
N PHE A 118 -9.85 -6.91 2.64
CA PHE A 118 -9.31 -8.07 3.34
C PHE A 118 -10.38 -9.07 3.81
N PHE A 119 -11.62 -8.61 4.03
CA PHE A 119 -12.76 -9.51 4.27
C PHE A 119 -13.32 -10.15 2.99
N GLY A 120 -12.75 -9.85 1.83
CA GLY A 120 -13.11 -10.45 0.55
C GLY A 120 -14.18 -9.68 -0.23
N VAL A 121 -14.42 -8.40 0.10
CA VAL A 121 -15.34 -7.52 -0.63
C VAL A 121 -14.56 -6.68 -1.64
N ASP A 122 -14.95 -6.70 -2.92
CA ASP A 122 -14.32 -5.90 -3.97
C ASP A 122 -14.92 -4.48 -4.01
N ILE A 123 -14.11 -3.47 -3.66
CA ILE A 123 -14.44 -2.02 -3.56
C ILE A 123 -13.26 -1.22 -4.11
#